data_AF-A0A3Q1AXE3-F1
#
_entry.id   AF-A0A3Q1AXE3-F1
#
_cell.length_a   1.000
_cell.length_b   1.000
_cell.length_c   1.000
_cell.angle_alpha   90.00
_cell.angle_beta   90.00
_cell.angle_gamma   90.00
#
_symmetry.space_group_name_H-M   'P 1'
#
loop_
_entity.id
_entity.type
_entity.pdbx_description
1 polymer ?
#
loop_
_entity_poly.entity_id
_entity_poly.type
_entity_poly.pdbx_seq_one_letter_code
_entity_poly.pdbx_strand_id
1 'polypeptide(L)'
;MADFDLVLKHWGPVEADYAGHGGLVLTRLFTEHPDTQKLFPKFTGIAQGDLAGNAAVSAHGATVLKKLGELLQAKGNHAAILQPLANSHATKHKIPINNFKLITEVIIKVMAEKAGLDAAGQQAMRNVMTAVINDMEASYKELGFTG
;
A
#
# COMPACT_ATOMS: atom_id res chain seq x y z
N MET A 1 10.60 -9.28 13.60
CA MET A 1 11.23 -9.98 12.46
C MET A 1 10.37 -11.13 11.95
N ALA A 2 9.85 -12.02 12.81
CA ALA A 2 8.98 -13.14 12.39
C ALA A 2 7.80 -12.72 11.49
N ASP A 3 7.11 -11.63 11.79
CA ASP A 3 6.00 -11.15 10.97
C ASP A 3 6.43 -10.77 9.54
N PHE A 4 7.60 -10.14 9.38
CA PHE A 4 8.12 -9.83 8.04
C PHE A 4 8.38 -11.10 7.24
N ASP A 5 8.95 -12.13 7.86
CA ASP A 5 9.22 -13.42 7.20
C ASP A 5 7.93 -14.14 6.80
N LEU A 6 6.89 -14.07 7.63
CA LEU A 6 5.56 -14.60 7.31
C LEU A 6 4.94 -13.91 6.09
N VAL A 7 5.11 -12.59 5.94
CA VAL A 7 4.64 -11.88 4.74
C VAL A 7 5.51 -12.22 3.53
N LEU A 8 6.84 -12.16 3.68
CA LEU A 8 7.80 -12.37 2.59
C LEU A 8 7.72 -13.76 1.97
N LYS A 9 7.36 -14.78 2.74
CA LYS A 9 7.09 -16.15 2.24
C LYS A 9 6.06 -16.16 1.11
N HIS A 10 5.13 -15.23 1.10
CA HIS A 10 4.05 -15.12 0.10
C HIS A 10 4.27 -13.99 -0.91
N TRP A 11 5.42 -13.31 -0.88
CA TRP A 11 5.65 -12.14 -1.74
C TRP A 11 6.05 -12.49 -3.18
N GLY A 12 6.57 -13.70 -3.41
CA GLY A 12 7.05 -14.14 -4.74
C GLY A 12 6.04 -13.95 -5.89
N PRO A 13 4.76 -14.35 -5.76
CA PRO A 13 3.74 -14.10 -6.77
C PRO A 13 3.49 -12.60 -7.04
N VAL A 14 3.54 -11.77 -5.99
CA VAL A 14 3.36 -10.31 -6.10
C VAL A 14 4.52 -9.69 -6.88
N GLU A 15 5.75 -10.11 -6.56
CA GLU A 15 6.96 -9.64 -7.24
C GLU A 15 7.06 -10.08 -8.71
N ALA A 16 6.56 -11.28 -9.02
CA ALA A 16 6.50 -11.79 -10.38
C ALA A 16 5.59 -10.95 -11.31
N ASP A 17 4.57 -10.30 -10.75
CA ASP A 17 3.68 -9.40 -11.51
C ASP A 17 3.16 -8.23 -10.66
N TYR A 18 4.04 -7.24 -10.42
CA TYR A 18 3.67 -6.03 -9.70
C TYR A 18 2.56 -5.23 -10.40
N ALA A 19 2.48 -5.28 -11.73
CA ALA A 19 1.50 -4.49 -12.49
C ALA A 19 0.09 -5.07 -12.35
N GLY A 20 -0.07 -6.39 -12.51
CA GLY A 20 -1.34 -7.08 -12.33
C GLY A 20 -1.85 -6.97 -10.90
N HIS A 21 -1.02 -7.31 -9.91
CA HIS A 21 -1.41 -7.21 -8.50
C HIS A 21 -1.66 -5.76 -8.07
N GLY A 22 -0.83 -4.82 -8.54
CA GLY A 22 -0.98 -3.40 -8.25
C GLY A 22 -2.27 -2.82 -8.82
N GLY A 23 -2.62 -3.20 -10.05
CA GLY A 23 -3.88 -2.83 -10.69
C GLY A 23 -5.09 -3.35 -9.92
N LEU A 24 -5.05 -4.61 -9.47
CA LEU A 24 -6.10 -5.21 -8.62
C LEU A 24 -6.24 -4.46 -7.29
N VAL A 25 -5.13 -4.13 -6.63
CA VAL A 25 -5.13 -3.40 -5.36
C VAL A 25 -5.77 -2.02 -5.52
N LEU A 26 -5.34 -1.20 -6.48
CA LEU A 26 -5.89 0.15 -6.64
C LEU A 26 -7.33 0.15 -7.14
N THR A 27 -7.67 -0.76 -8.07
CA THR A 27 -9.07 -0.92 -8.52
C THR A 27 -9.97 -1.25 -7.33
N ARG A 28 -9.59 -2.24 -6.51
CA ARG A 28 -10.38 -2.63 -5.34
C ARG A 28 -10.44 -1.54 -4.28
N LEU A 29 -9.34 -0.81 -4.04
CA LEU A 29 -9.34 0.35 -3.14
C LEU A 29 -10.34 1.42 -3.58
N PHE A 30 -10.36 1.77 -4.87
CA PHE A 30 -11.29 2.77 -5.39
C PHE A 30 -12.74 2.29 -5.45
N THR A 31 -12.97 0.99 -5.57
CA THR A 31 -14.32 0.42 -5.53
C THR A 31 -14.86 0.31 -4.10
N GLU A 32 -14.05 -0.19 -3.15
CA GLU A 32 -14.47 -0.33 -1.74
C GLU A 32 -14.47 1.01 -0.99
N HIS A 33 -13.60 1.94 -1.41
CA HIS A 33 -13.44 3.26 -0.78
C HIS A 33 -13.34 4.37 -1.85
N PRO A 34 -14.45 4.75 -2.52
CA PRO A 34 -14.42 5.70 -3.65
C PRO A 34 -13.79 7.06 -3.36
N ASP A 35 -13.86 7.53 -2.10
CA ASP A 35 -13.22 8.79 -1.71
C ASP A 35 -11.70 8.76 -1.86
N THR A 36 -11.09 7.59 -1.81
CA THR A 36 -9.64 7.44 -1.99
C THR A 36 -9.21 7.74 -3.43
N GLN A 37 -10.06 7.49 -4.43
CA GLN A 37 -9.77 7.81 -5.84
C GLN A 37 -9.56 9.31 -6.03
N LYS A 38 -10.27 10.15 -5.27
CA LYS A 38 -10.14 11.63 -5.28
C LYS A 38 -8.75 12.10 -4.89
N LEU A 39 -8.00 11.30 -4.14
CA LEU A 39 -6.62 11.57 -3.73
C LEU A 39 -5.60 11.34 -4.85
N PHE A 40 -6.03 10.80 -6.00
CA PHE A 40 -5.21 10.56 -7.17
C PHE A 40 -5.70 11.43 -8.34
N PRO A 41 -5.21 12.69 -8.49
CA PRO A 41 -5.68 13.61 -9.53
C PRO A 41 -5.63 13.04 -10.95
N LYS A 42 -4.70 12.12 -11.23
CA LYS A 42 -4.59 11.44 -12.52
C LYS A 42 -5.71 10.44 -12.81
N PHE A 43 -6.42 9.99 -11.77
CA PHE A 43 -7.39 8.89 -11.86
C PHE A 43 -8.82 9.33 -11.50
N THR A 44 -9.05 10.56 -11.02
CA THR A 44 -10.38 11.04 -10.60
C THR A 44 -11.45 11.01 -11.70
N GLY A 45 -11.04 11.15 -12.97
CA GLY A 45 -11.94 11.11 -14.12
C GLY A 45 -12.22 9.71 -14.68
N ILE A 46 -11.59 8.66 -14.14
CA ILE A 46 -11.78 7.29 -14.63
C ILE A 46 -13.04 6.71 -13.99
N ALA A 47 -13.99 6.26 -14.80
CA ALA A 47 -15.17 5.59 -14.30
C ALA A 47 -14.79 4.26 -13.63
N GLN A 48 -15.57 3.84 -12.62
CA GLN A 48 -15.26 2.62 -11.85
C GLN A 48 -15.15 1.37 -12.73
N GLY A 49 -15.99 1.25 -13.77
CA GLY A 49 -15.92 0.15 -14.74
C GLY A 49 -14.66 0.13 -15.61
N ASP A 50 -13.96 1.26 -15.73
CA ASP A 50 -12.78 1.44 -16.57
C ASP A 50 -11.46 1.40 -15.77
N LEU A 51 -11.53 1.26 -14.45
CA LEU A 51 -10.35 1.13 -13.60
C LEU A 51 -9.63 -0.20 -13.85
N ALA A 52 -10.41 -1.28 -13.96
CA ALA A 52 -9.89 -2.59 -14.32
C ALA A 52 -9.36 -2.56 -15.76
N GLY A 53 -8.09 -2.94 -15.94
CA GLY A 53 -7.44 -2.88 -17.25
C GLY A 53 -6.82 -1.52 -17.60
N ASN A 54 -6.95 -0.50 -16.75
CA ASN A 54 -6.25 0.76 -16.95
C ASN A 54 -4.74 0.60 -16.69
N ALA A 55 -3.93 0.78 -17.73
CA ALA A 55 -2.48 0.61 -17.65
C ALA A 55 -1.82 1.61 -16.69
N ALA A 56 -2.32 2.84 -16.58
CA ALA A 56 -1.77 3.86 -15.70
C ALA A 56 -2.08 3.56 -14.22
N VAL A 57 -3.28 3.05 -13.92
CA VAL A 57 -3.63 2.54 -12.58
C VAL A 57 -2.72 1.37 -12.22
N SER A 58 -2.55 0.41 -13.13
CA SER A 58 -1.69 -0.76 -12.91
C SER A 58 -0.22 -0.37 -12.67
N ALA A 59 0.31 0.57 -13.45
CA ALA A 59 1.68 1.08 -13.29
C ALA A 59 1.87 1.82 -11.96
N HIS A 60 0.87 2.58 -11.50
CA HIS A 60 0.93 3.23 -10.21
C HIS A 60 0.85 2.23 -9.05
N GLY A 61 -0.05 1.24 -9.16
CA GLY A 61 -0.14 0.14 -8.20
C GLY A 61 1.18 -0.64 -8.09
N ALA A 62 1.85 -0.88 -9.22
CA ALA A 62 3.18 -1.49 -9.22
C ALA A 62 4.21 -0.66 -8.44
N THR A 63 4.13 0.67 -8.52
CA THR A 63 5.03 1.56 -7.76
C THR A 63 4.79 1.43 -6.26
N VAL A 64 3.52 1.37 -5.84
CA VAL A 64 3.14 1.15 -4.43
C VAL A 64 3.68 -0.20 -3.93
N LEU A 65 3.42 -1.28 -4.67
CA LEU A 65 3.84 -2.62 -4.25
C LEU A 65 5.36 -2.79 -4.25
N LYS A 66 6.09 -2.22 -5.21
CA LYS A 66 7.56 -2.22 -5.18
C LYS A 66 8.11 -1.55 -3.93
N LYS A 67 7.58 -0.37 -3.58
CA LYS A 67 8.01 0.35 -2.38
C LYS A 67 7.69 -0.42 -1.09
N LEU A 68 6.53 -1.08 -1.05
CA LEU A 68 6.17 -1.97 0.06
C LEU A 68 7.10 -3.19 0.13
N GLY A 69 7.45 -3.79 -1.01
CA GLY A 69 8.41 -4.90 -1.07
C GLY A 69 9.78 -4.51 -0.52
N GLU A 70 10.30 -3.34 -0.90
CA GLU A 70 11.55 -2.79 -0.33
C GLU A 70 11.46 -2.63 1.19
N LEU A 71 10.33 -2.10 1.69
CA LEU A 71 10.09 -1.95 3.13
C LEU A 71 10.06 -3.31 3.83
N LEU A 72 9.36 -4.29 3.27
CA LEU A 72 9.25 -5.64 3.84
C LEU A 72 10.63 -6.32 3.91
N GLN A 73 11.44 -6.18 2.86
CA GLN A 73 12.80 -6.71 2.80
C GLN A 73 13.75 -6.03 3.78
N ALA A 74 13.50 -4.76 4.15
CA ALA A 74 14.26 -4.06 5.17
C ALA A 74 13.97 -4.55 6.60
N LYS A 75 12.92 -5.35 6.81
CA LYS A 75 12.59 -6.05 8.06
C LYS A 75 12.60 -5.15 9.32
N GLY A 76 12.11 -3.92 9.17
CA GLY A 76 12.03 -2.91 10.22
C GLY A 76 13.17 -1.90 10.24
N ASN A 77 14.25 -2.11 9.48
CA ASN A 77 15.26 -1.07 9.24
C ASN A 77 14.82 -0.13 8.10
N HIS A 78 13.63 0.47 8.25
CA HIS A 78 12.94 1.15 7.16
C HIS A 78 13.00 2.68 7.23
N ALA A 79 13.72 3.30 8.18
CA ALA A 79 13.71 4.74 8.38
C ALA A 79 14.09 5.52 7.10
N ALA A 80 15.15 5.09 6.40
CA ALA A 80 15.60 5.71 5.15
C ALA A 80 14.61 5.55 3.98
N ILE A 81 13.77 4.51 4.02
CA ILE A 81 12.71 4.27 3.03
C ILE A 81 11.46 5.09 3.39
N LEU A 82 11.14 5.16 4.68
CA LEU A 82 9.93 5.76 5.20
C LEU A 82 9.98 7.28 5.18
N GLN A 83 11.12 7.90 5.49
CA GLN A 83 11.25 9.35 5.54
C GLN A 83 10.82 10.05 4.22
N PRO A 84 11.31 9.67 3.03
CA PRO A 84 10.83 10.28 1.78
C PRO A 84 9.36 9.94 1.46
N LEU A 85 8.88 8.77 1.89
CA LEU A 85 7.49 8.37 1.73
C LEU A 85 6.57 9.28 2.58
N ALA A 86 6.89 9.45 3.85
CA ALA A 86 6.18 10.31 4.77
C ALA A 86 6.16 11.76 4.28
N ASN A 87 7.32 12.29 3.90
CA ASN A 87 7.44 13.66 3.42
C ASN A 87 6.56 13.90 2.18
N SER A 88 6.65 13.05 1.17
CA SER A 88 5.85 13.21 -0.05
C SER A 88 4.35 13.07 0.22
N HIS A 89 3.94 12.10 1.05
CA HIS A 89 2.52 11.85 1.29
C HIS A 89 1.87 12.93 2.18
N ALA A 90 2.59 13.51 3.13
CA ALA A 90 2.10 14.63 3.95
C ALA A 90 2.16 15.98 3.22
N THR A 91 3.28 16.29 2.54
CA THR A 91 3.53 17.66 2.07
C THR A 91 3.02 17.89 0.65
N LYS A 92 3.04 16.86 -0.20
CA LYS A 92 2.68 16.96 -1.62
C LYS A 92 1.35 16.31 -1.92
N HIS A 93 1.17 15.05 -1.53
CA HIS A 93 -0.04 14.29 -1.88
C HIS A 93 -1.21 14.53 -0.92
N LYS A 94 -0.94 15.09 0.27
CA LYS A 94 -1.93 15.43 1.30
C LYS A 94 -2.80 14.23 1.66
N ILE A 95 -2.19 13.07 1.86
CA ILE A 95 -2.88 11.80 2.13
C ILE A 95 -3.16 11.68 3.63
N PRO A 96 -4.43 11.63 4.07
CA PRO A 96 -4.76 11.35 5.47
C PRO A 96 -4.25 9.97 5.92
N ILE A 97 -3.75 9.84 7.15
CA ILE A 97 -3.08 8.62 7.64
C ILE A 97 -3.99 7.38 7.56
N ASN A 98 -5.30 7.57 7.70
CA ASN A 98 -6.28 6.48 7.63
C ASN A 98 -6.28 5.76 6.28
N ASN A 99 -5.90 6.42 5.18
CA ASN A 99 -5.86 5.80 3.85
C ASN A 99 -4.83 4.68 3.76
N PHE A 100 -3.75 4.74 4.55
CA PHE A 100 -2.77 3.65 4.64
C PHE A 100 -3.37 2.39 5.29
N LYS A 101 -4.31 2.56 6.23
CA LYS A 101 -5.05 1.43 6.82
C LYS A 101 -5.98 0.79 5.79
N LEU A 102 -6.68 1.62 5.01
CA LEU A 102 -7.58 1.15 3.94
C LEU A 102 -6.84 0.34 2.87
N ILE A 103 -5.74 0.89 2.33
CA ILE A 103 -4.95 0.17 1.32
C ILE A 103 -4.29 -1.09 1.88
N THR A 104 -3.91 -1.09 3.16
CA THR A 104 -3.38 -2.30 3.83
C THR A 104 -4.38 -3.44 3.81
N GLU A 105 -5.63 -3.21 4.22
CA GLU A 105 -6.66 -4.26 4.20
C GLU A 105 -6.95 -4.75 2.77
N VAL A 106 -6.94 -3.86 1.78
CA VAL A 106 -7.09 -4.24 0.37
C VAL A 106 -5.92 -5.11 -0.10
N ILE A 107 -4.67 -4.75 0.23
CA ILE A 107 -3.49 -5.54 -0.12
C ILE A 107 -3.58 -6.94 0.51
N ILE A 108 -3.98 -7.03 1.78
CA ILE A 108 -4.16 -8.30 2.49
C ILE A 108 -5.18 -9.20 1.76
N LYS A 109 -6.35 -8.64 1.39
CA LYS A 109 -7.38 -9.39 0.65
C LYS A 109 -6.86 -9.88 -0.70
N VAL A 110 -6.21 -9.01 -1.48
CA VAL A 110 -5.66 -9.38 -2.79
C VAL A 110 -4.57 -10.44 -2.66
N MET A 111 -3.68 -10.32 -1.68
CA MET A 111 -2.64 -11.33 -1.43
C MET A 111 -3.23 -12.66 -0.95
N ALA A 112 -4.28 -12.66 -0.14
CA ALA A 112 -4.97 -13.88 0.27
C ALA A 112 -5.57 -14.61 -0.95
N GLU A 113 -6.18 -13.87 -1.87
CA GLU A 113 -6.83 -14.41 -3.07
C GLU A 113 -5.85 -14.82 -4.18
N LYS A 114 -4.71 -14.13 -4.32
CA LYS A 114 -3.81 -14.27 -5.49
C LYS A 114 -2.42 -14.80 -5.17
N ALA A 115 -1.93 -14.58 -3.95
CA ALA A 115 -0.59 -14.97 -3.52
C ALA A 115 -0.60 -16.04 -2.40
N GLY A 116 -1.79 -16.50 -2.00
CA GLY A 116 -1.96 -17.55 -0.99
C GLY A 116 -1.57 -17.10 0.42
N LEU A 117 -1.68 -15.81 0.74
CA LEU A 117 -1.38 -15.28 2.07
C LEU A 117 -2.33 -15.89 3.11
N ASP A 118 -1.81 -16.81 3.92
CA ASP A 118 -2.58 -17.53 4.93
C ASP A 118 -2.97 -16.64 6.13
N ALA A 119 -3.78 -17.16 7.05
CA ALA A 119 -4.28 -16.39 8.19
C ALA A 119 -3.15 -15.79 9.06
N ALA A 120 -2.03 -16.51 9.20
CA ALA A 120 -0.87 -16.02 9.95
C ALA A 120 -0.17 -14.89 9.18
N GLY A 121 0.02 -15.04 7.87
CA GLY A 121 0.55 -14.00 6.99
C GLY A 121 -0.32 -12.74 6.93
N GLN A 122 -1.65 -12.89 6.95
CA GLN A 122 -2.58 -11.76 7.00
C GLN A 122 -2.44 -10.99 8.32
N GLN A 123 -2.38 -11.68 9.46
CA GLN A 123 -2.16 -11.03 10.76
C GLN A 123 -0.78 -10.37 10.83
N ALA A 124 0.25 -11.05 10.33
CA ALA A 124 1.61 -10.51 10.26
C ALA A 124 1.68 -9.22 9.42
N MET A 125 0.99 -9.18 8.27
CA MET A 125 0.90 -7.98 7.44
C MET A 125 0.24 -6.81 8.20
N ARG A 126 -0.83 -7.06 8.98
CA ARG A 126 -1.45 -6.01 9.83
C ARG A 126 -0.50 -5.49 10.89
N ASN A 127 0.25 -6.37 11.54
CA ASN A 127 1.22 -5.98 12.56
C ASN A 127 2.33 -5.12 11.96
N VAL A 128 2.92 -5.57 10.84
CA VAL A 128 3.96 -4.83 10.10
C VAL A 128 3.44 -3.47 9.70
N MET A 129 2.28 -3.41 9.04
CA MET A 129 1.74 -2.13 8.56
C MET A 129 1.30 -1.22 9.69
N THR A 130 0.89 -1.75 10.85
CA THR A 130 0.61 -0.93 12.04
C THR A 130 1.86 -0.21 12.51
N ALA A 131 3.00 -0.89 12.60
CA ALA A 131 4.27 -0.24 12.95
C ALA A 131 4.68 0.83 11.93
N VAL A 132 4.58 0.50 10.63
CA VAL A 132 4.87 1.44 9.53
C VAL A 132 3.97 2.68 9.59
N ILE A 133 2.67 2.50 9.82
CA ILE A 133 1.70 3.59 9.90
C ILE A 133 1.94 4.46 11.13
N ASN A 134 2.31 3.88 12.27
CA ASN A 134 2.67 4.64 13.46
C ASN A 134 3.91 5.52 13.22
N ASP A 135 4.93 4.98 12.56
CA ASP A 135 6.16 5.73 12.21
C ASP A 135 5.86 6.84 11.18
N MET A 136 4.97 6.57 10.22
CA MET A 136 4.46 7.58 9.28
C MET A 136 3.70 8.69 10.01
N GLU A 137 2.85 8.35 10.97
CA GLU A 137 2.07 9.31 11.76
C GLU A 137 2.97 10.20 12.62
N ALA A 138 4.02 9.64 13.23
CA ALA A 138 5.03 10.41 13.95
C ALA A 138 5.72 11.40 13.00
N SER A 139 6.13 10.95 11.82
CA SER A 139 6.74 11.80 10.79
C SER A 139 5.77 12.90 10.31
N TYR A 140 4.48 12.59 10.18
CA TYR A 140 3.45 13.57 9.79
C TYR A 140 3.32 14.69 10.83
N LYS A 141 3.33 14.34 12.12
CA LYS A 141 3.29 15.30 13.24
C LYS A 141 4.50 16.24 13.21
N GLU A 142 5.70 15.71 12.97
CA GLU A 142 6.92 16.53 12.82
C GLU A 142 6.84 17.49 11.63
N LEU A 143 6.16 17.08 10.56
CA LEU A 143 5.93 17.90 9.36
C LEU A 143 4.74 18.86 9.50
N GLY A 144 4.06 18.88 10.66
CA GLY A 144 2.89 19.73 10.90
C GLY A 144 1.63 19.33 10.13
N PHE A 145 1.55 18.09 9.66
CA PHE A 145 0.36 17.55 8.99
C PHE A 145 -0.42 16.65 9.96
N THR A 146 -1.70 16.95 10.16
CA THR A 146 -2.58 16.27 11.14
C THR A 146 -3.68 15.43 10.49
N GLY A 147 -3.54 15.12 9.19
CA GLY A 147 -4.49 14.31 8.43
C GLY A 147 -4.24 12.81 8.53
#